data_AF-A0A7K2JNE3-F1
#
_entry.id   AF-A0A7K2JNE3-F1
#
_cell.length_a   1.000
_cell.length_b   1.000
_cell.length_c   1.000
_cell.angle_alpha   90.00
_cell.angle_beta   90.00
_cell.angle_gamma   90.00
#
_symmetry.space_group_name_H-M   'P 1'
#
loop_
_entity.id
_entity.type
_entity.pdbx_description
1 polymer ?
#
loop_
_entity_poly.entity_id
_entity_poly.type
_entity_poly.pdbx_seq_one_letter_code
_entity_poly.pdbx_strand_id
1 'polypeptide(L)' 'MRIGILGLGRIGAFHAETLSGLDAVGSLVVADPSADAARAAAERFGAEVAPSPEALLGAGVD' A
#
# COMPACT_ATOMS: atom_id res chain seq x y z
N MET A 1 7.29 4.99 9.99
CA MET A 1 7.76 4.17 8.86
C MET A 1 6.85 4.37 7.66
N ARG A 2 7.41 4.41 6.46
CA ARG A 2 6.72 4.42 5.17
C ARG A 2 6.80 3.01 4.59
N ILE A 3 5.69 2.29 4.56
CA ILE A 3 5.70 0.85 4.22
C ILE A 3 5.12 0.64 2.82
N GLY A 4 5.81 -0.20 2.04
CA GLY A 4 5.35 -0.65 0.73
C GLY A 4 4.56 -1.97 0.81
N ILE A 5 3.43 -2.07 0.11
CA ILE A 5 2.68 -3.32 -0.08
C ILE A 5 2.56 -3.61 -1.57
N LEU A 6 3.10 -4.76 -1.99
CA LEU A 6 2.97 -5.29 -3.34
C LEU A 6 1.95 -6.42 -3.34
N GLY A 7 0.82 -6.20 -4.01
CA GLY A 7 -0.31 -7.12 -4.01
C GLY A 7 -1.36 -6.78 -2.94
N LEU A 8 -2.60 -6.65 -3.36
CA LEU A 8 -3.79 -6.25 -2.60
C LEU A 8 -4.94 -7.24 -2.79
N GLY A 9 -4.58 -8.51 -3.01
CA GLY A 9 -5.49 -9.62 -2.73
C GLY A 9 -5.82 -9.70 -1.23
N ARG A 10 -6.53 -10.75 -0.81
CA ARG A 10 -7.03 -10.89 0.57
C ARG A 10 -5.98 -10.62 1.66
N ILE A 11 -4.78 -11.18 1.53
CA ILE A 11 -3.70 -11.05 2.53
C ILE A 11 -3.10 -9.64 2.50
N GLY A 12 -2.82 -9.09 1.32
CA GLY A 12 -2.28 -7.74 1.18
C GLY A 12 -3.23 -6.68 1.73
N ALA A 13 -4.53 -6.80 1.46
CA ALA A 13 -5.56 -5.91 2.00
C ALA A 13 -5.68 -6.01 3.52
N PHE A 14 -5.60 -7.22 4.10
CA PHE A 14 -5.59 -7.42 5.55
C PHE A 14 -4.36 -6.77 6.21
N HIS A 15 -3.18 -6.89 5.59
CA HIS A 15 -1.98 -6.21 6.07
C HIS A 15 -2.08 -4.69 5.94
N ALA A 16 -2.62 -4.17 4.83
CA ALA A 16 -2.86 -2.73 4.68
C ALA A 16 -3.78 -2.20 5.79
N GLU A 17 -4.87 -2.91 6.10
CA GLU A 17 -5.76 -2.55 7.20
C GLU A 17 -5.03 -2.50 8.53
N THR A 18 -4.31 -3.57 8.88
CA THR A 18 -3.56 -3.65 10.14
C THR A 18 -2.53 -2.53 10.24
N LEU A 19 -1.70 -2.36 9.20
CA LEU A 19 -0.60 -1.40 9.19
C LEU A 19 -1.11 0.05 9.20
N SER A 20 -2.23 0.35 8.53
CA SER A 20 -2.82 1.69 8.50
C SER A 20 -3.28 2.19 9.87
N GLY A 21 -3.54 1.28 10.81
CA GLY A 21 -3.96 1.60 12.18
C GLY A 21 -2.82 1.72 13.20
N LEU A 22 -1.55 1.52 12.80
CA LEU A 22 -0.42 1.56 13.73
C LEU A 22 0.22 2.96 13.76
N ASP A 23 0.34 3.56 14.94
CA ASP A 23 0.98 4.89 15.12
C ASP A 23 2.41 4.96 14.58
N ALA A 24 3.13 3.84 14.55
CA ALA A 24 4.49 3.76 14.02
C ALA A 24 4.53 3.84 12.47
N VAL A 25 3.41 3.65 11.78
CA VAL A 25 3.29 3.67 10.32
C VAL A 25 2.73 5.02 9.89
N GLY A 26 3.57 5.85 9.29
CA GLY A 26 3.18 7.20 8.87
C GLY A 26 2.55 7.25 7.48
N SER A 27 2.84 6.27 6.61
CA SER A 27 2.21 6.17 5.30
C SER A 27 2.35 4.77 4.71
N LEU A 28 1.40 4.42 3.83
CA LEU A 28 1.45 3.23 2.99
C LEU A 28 1.62 3.64 1.54
N VAL A 29 2.48 2.93 0.82
CA VAL A 29 2.58 2.95 -0.65
C VAL A 29 2.15 1.58 -1.14
N VAL A 30 1.24 1.51 -2.10
CA VAL A 30 0.68 0.25 -2.60
C VAL A 30 0.85 0.14 -4.11
N ALA A 31 1.11 -1.08 -4.58
CA ALA A 31 1.00 -1.40 -6.01
C ALA A 31 0.34 -2.76 -6.17
N ASP A 32 -0.54 -2.89 -7.17
CA ASP A 32 -1.18 -4.14 -7.54
C ASP A 32 -1.40 -4.18 -9.06
N PRO A 33 -1.27 -5.34 -9.73
CA PRO A 33 -1.61 -5.47 -11.16
C PRO A 33 -3.07 -5.08 -11.48
N SER A 34 -3.98 -5.23 -10.52
CA SER A 34 -5.34 -4.70 -10.57
C SER A 34 -5.37 -3.26 -10.07
N ALA A 35 -5.54 -2.32 -11.00
CA ALA A 35 -5.68 -0.90 -10.69
C ALA A 35 -6.87 -0.63 -9.75
N ASP A 36 -7.94 -1.42 -9.84
CA ASP A 36 -9.12 -1.28 -8.98
C ASP A 36 -8.82 -1.71 -7.54
N ALA A 37 -8.02 -2.77 -7.35
CA ALA A 37 -7.58 -3.18 -6.02
C ALA A 37 -6.69 -2.11 -5.38
N ALA A 38 -5.76 -1.53 -6.15
CA ALA A 38 -4.89 -0.45 -5.70
C ALA A 38 -5.68 0.80 -5.28
N ARG A 39 -6.64 1.23 -6.10
CA ARG A 39 -7.51 2.37 -5.77
C ARG A 39 -8.37 2.10 -4.54
N ALA A 40 -8.99 0.93 -4.45
CA ALA A 40 -9.82 0.57 -3.30
C ALA A 40 -9.02 0.58 -1.97
N ALA A 41 -7.76 0.09 -1.99
CA ALA A 41 -6.89 0.16 -0.82
C ALA A 41 -6.49 1.60 -0.49
N ALA A 42 -6.18 2.42 -1.49
CA ALA A 42 -5.86 3.84 -1.31
C ALA A 42 -7.02 4.61 -0.68
N GLU A 43 -8.23 4.43 -1.19
CA GLU A 43 -9.44 5.07 -0.65
C GLU A 43 -9.75 4.59 0.77
N ARG A 44 -9.62 3.29 1.05
CA ARG A 44 -9.96 2.72 2.36
C ARG A 44 -8.93 3.02 3.45
N PHE A 45 -7.64 3.02 3.10
CA PHE A 45 -6.54 3.06 4.08
C PHE A 45 -5.67 4.31 3.97
N GLY A 46 -6.03 5.27 3.10
CA GLY A 46 -5.25 6.49 2.89
C GLY A 46 -3.88 6.25 2.26
N ALA A 47 -3.73 5.14 1.50
CA ALA A 47 -2.46 4.77 0.88
C ALA A 47 -2.20 5.54 -0.42
N GLU A 48 -0.93 5.69 -0.78
CA GLU A 48 -0.48 6.20 -2.07
C GLU A 48 -0.36 5.06 -3.08
N VAL A 49 -0.89 5.24 -4.29
CA VAL A 49 -0.78 4.22 -5.35
C VAL A 49 0.48 4.45 -6.19
N ALA A 50 1.40 3.49 -6.17
CA ALA A 50 2.52 3.44 -7.11
C ALA A 50 2.10 2.75 -8.43
N PRO A 51 2.57 3.24 -9.59
CA PRO A 51 2.18 2.71 -10.90
C PRO A 51 2.83 1.36 -11.24
N SER A 52 3.86 0.94 -10.51
CA SER A 52 4.53 -0.35 -10.69
C SER A 52 5.28 -0.78 -9.42
N PRO A 53 5.72 -2.04 -9.32
CA PRO A 53 6.59 -2.49 -8.24
C PRO A 53 7.90 -1.70 -8.14
N GLU A 54 8.51 -1.36 -9.28
CA GLU A 54 9.76 -0.59 -9.32
C GLU A 54 9.54 0.83 -8.80
N ALA A 55 8.41 1.46 -9.15
CA ALA A 55 8.06 2.77 -8.63
C ALA A 55 7.82 2.76 -7.12
N LEU A 56 7.18 1.70 -6.58
CA LEU A 56 7.00 1.52 -5.14
C LEU A 56 8.34 1.36 -4.41
N LEU A 57 9.24 0.51 -4.94
CA LEU A 57 10.58 0.33 -4.36
C LEU A 57 11.40 1.62 -4.43
N GLY A 58 11.19 2.45 -5.45
CA GLY A 58 11.78 3.78 -5.58
C GLY A 58 11.11 4.88 -4.75
N ALA A 59 9.98 4.62 -4.09
CA ALA A 59 9.17 5.62 -3.39
C ALA A 59 9.71 5.99 -1.99
N GLY A 60 10.93 5.56 -1.66
CA GLY A 60 11.55 5.79 -0.35
C GLY A 60 10.81 5.10 0.79
N VAL A 61 10.28 3.89 0.52
CA VAL A 61 9.77 3.02 1.58
C VAL A 61 10.92 2.54 2.48
N ASP A 62 10.65 2.40 3.78
CA ASP A 62 11.59 1.89 4.78
C ASP A 62 11.75 0.37 4.71
#